data_AF-A0A165X3W5-F1
#
_entry.id   AF-A0A165X3W5-F1
#
_cell.length_a   1.000
_cell.length_b   1.000
_cell.length_c   1.000
_cell.angle_alpha   90.00
_cell.angle_beta   90.00
_cell.angle_gamma   90.00
#
_symmetry.space_group_name_H-M   'P 1'
#
loop_
_entity.id
_entity.type
_entity.pdbx_description
1 polymer ?
#
loop_
_entity_poly.entity_id
_entity_poly.type
_entity_poly.pdbx_seq_one_letter_code
_entity_poly.pdbx_strand_id
1 'polypeptide(L)' 'GVFWMLEPFRTSIEVDHWSGTMLHTTEPGRKSATMSAFAHFCYDWSRGVYVFADLQSTAVNVGGQLRDMLFDPMTHTEDG' A
#
# COMPACT_ATOMS: atom_id res chain seq x y z
N GLY A 1 -1.02 -26.83 -15.45
CA GLY A 1 -2.31 -26.11 -15.46
C GLY A 1 -2.04 -24.63 -15.24
N VAL A 2 -2.95 -23.76 -15.68
CA VAL A 2 -2.86 -22.31 -15.42
C VAL A 2 -3.69 -22.00 -14.17
N PHE A 3 -3.13 -21.21 -13.26
CA PHE A 3 -3.79 -20.77 -12.04
C PHE A 3 -3.87 -19.24 -12.03
N TRP A 4 -5.00 -18.70 -11.58
CA TRP A 4 -5.26 -17.26 -11.51
C TRP A 4 -5.53 -16.85 -10.06
N MET A 5 -5.01 -15.69 -9.67
CA MET A 5 -5.38 -15.05 -8.41
C MET A 5 -6.59 -14.14 -8.65
N LEU A 6 -7.58 -14.23 -7.78
CA LEU A 6 -8.80 -13.43 -7.84
C LEU A 6 -8.92 -12.59 -6.58
N GLU A 7 -9.38 -11.35 -6.74
CA GLU A 7 -9.66 -10.43 -5.64
C GLU A 7 -11.02 -9.75 -5.84
N PRO A 8 -11.63 -9.19 -4.78
CA PRO A 8 -12.89 -8.46 -4.90
C PRO A 8 -12.79 -7.32 -5.91
N PHE A 9 -13.82 -7.17 -6.73
CA PHE A 9 -13.89 -6.07 -7.69
C PHE A 9 -13.96 -4.71 -6.99
N ARG A 10 -13.11 -3.78 -7.43
CA ARG A 10 -13.07 -2.40 -6.95
C ARG A 10 -13.81 -1.51 -7.95
N THR A 11 -14.78 -0.72 -7.45
CA THR A 11 -15.62 0.13 -8.31
C THR A 11 -14.93 1.39 -8.79
N SER A 12 -13.87 1.83 -8.10
CA SER A 12 -13.05 2.97 -8.52
C SER A 12 -11.85 2.48 -9.34
N ILE A 13 -11.55 3.21 -10.41
CA ILE A 13 -10.38 3.00 -11.28
C ILE A 13 -9.23 3.96 -10.95
N GLU A 14 -9.49 4.98 -10.14
CA GLU A 14 -8.47 5.96 -9.73
C GLU A 14 -7.59 5.35 -8.65
N VAL A 15 -6.27 5.42 -8.86
CA VAL A 15 -5.27 4.84 -7.96
C VAL A 15 -4.36 5.94 -7.46
N ASP A 16 -4.27 6.05 -6.14
CA ASP A 16 -3.29 6.88 -5.45
C ASP A 16 -2.04 6.04 -5.18
N HIS A 17 -0.90 6.46 -5.72
CA HIS A 17 0.41 5.85 -5.45
C HIS A 17 1.12 6.62 -4.33
N TRP A 18 1.40 5.94 -3.23
CA TRP A 18 1.99 6.51 -2.01
C TRP A 18 3.50 6.28 -1.89
N SER A 19 4.01 5.24 -2.52
CA SER A 19 5.44 4.99 -2.68
C SER A 19 5.70 4.28 -4.01
N GLY A 20 6.91 4.42 -4.53
CA GLY A 20 7.41 3.55 -5.59
C GLY A 20 8.18 2.36 -5.02
N THR A 21 8.82 1.60 -5.91
CA THR A 21 9.63 0.45 -5.52
C THR A 21 10.88 0.83 -4.72
N MET A 22 11.64 1.83 -5.20
CA MET A 22 12.93 2.23 -4.59
C MET A 22 12.88 3.58 -3.88
N LEU A 23 11.76 4.30 -4.01
CA LEU A 23 11.60 5.64 -3.48
C LEU A 23 10.26 5.75 -2.77
N HIS A 24 10.32 5.96 -1.46
CA HIS A 24 9.16 6.36 -0.68
C HIS A 24 8.99 7.87 -0.85
N THR A 25 8.03 8.26 -1.69
CA THR A 25 7.74 9.68 -1.94
C THR A 25 7.09 10.31 -0.70
N THR A 26 7.50 11.54 -0.41
CA THR A 26 6.90 12.36 0.65
C THR A 26 6.14 13.49 -0.02
N GLU A 27 4.94 13.16 -0.51
CA GLU A 27 4.03 14.17 -1.03
C GLU A 27 3.38 14.94 0.14
N PRO A 28 3.11 16.25 -0.01
CA PRO A 28 2.43 17.01 1.03
C PRO A 28 1.02 16.47 1.27
N GLY A 29 0.70 16.13 2.52
CA GLY A 29 -0.67 15.77 2.91
C GLY A 29 -0.73 14.78 4.05
N ARG A 30 -1.83 14.83 4.82
CA ARG A 30 -2.02 13.92 5.97
C ARG A 30 -2.10 12.45 5.54
N LYS A 31 -2.72 12.15 4.39
CA LYS A 31 -2.79 10.78 3.86
C LYS A 31 -1.41 10.23 3.50
N SER A 32 -0.62 10.98 2.71
CA SER A 32 0.75 10.58 2.36
C SER A 32 1.63 10.42 3.61
N ALA A 33 1.54 11.34 4.57
CA ALA A 33 2.24 11.21 5.85
C ALA A 33 1.83 9.96 6.63
N THR A 34 0.54 9.62 6.66
CA THR A 34 0.06 8.36 7.27
C THR A 34 0.61 7.14 6.55
N MET A 35 0.66 7.12 5.22
CA MET A 35 1.18 5.97 4.46
C MET A 35 2.69 5.81 4.64
N SER A 36 3.45 6.91 4.67
CA SER A 36 4.87 6.90 5.00
C SER A 36 5.11 6.40 6.44
N ALA A 37 4.33 6.89 7.40
CA ALA A 37 4.39 6.43 8.79
C ALA A 37 4.02 4.94 8.94
N PHE A 38 3.05 4.45 8.16
CA PHE A 38 2.68 3.04 8.12
C PHE A 38 3.84 2.16 7.60
N ALA A 39 4.46 2.53 6.47
CA ALA A 39 5.61 1.80 5.95
C ALA A 39 6.77 1.76 6.97
N HIS A 40 7.06 2.91 7.61
CA HIS A 40 8.09 3.00 8.65
C HIS A 40 7.73 2.18 9.90
N PHE A 41 6.47 2.19 10.32
CA PHE A 41 5.99 1.38 11.44
C PHE A 41 6.16 -0.11 11.16
N CYS A 42 5.85 -0.60 9.96
CA CYS A 42 6.04 -2.01 9.61
C CYS A 42 7.50 -2.44 9.65
N TYR A 43 8.41 -1.55 9.21
CA TYR A 43 9.85 -1.78 9.32
C TYR A 43 10.30 -1.88 10.78
N ASP A 44 9.91 -0.94 11.64
CA ASP A 44 10.27 -0.96 13.06
C ASP A 44 9.64 -2.16 13.79
N TRP A 45 8.35 -2.43 13.55
CA TRP A 45 7.60 -3.53 14.15
C TRP A 45 8.19 -4.89 13.77
N SER A 46 8.65 -5.03 12.52
CA SER A 46 9.36 -6.23 12.05
C SER A 46 10.82 -6.28 12.47
N ARG A 47 11.31 -5.34 13.29
CA ARG A 47 12.71 -5.21 13.72
C ARG A 47 13.69 -5.08 12.55
N GLY A 48 13.27 -4.39 11.51
CA GLY A 48 14.08 -4.10 10.33
C GLY A 48 14.02 -5.15 9.22
N VAL A 49 13.18 -6.18 9.35
CA VAL A 49 13.16 -7.31 8.40
C VAL A 49 12.30 -7.04 7.17
N TYR A 50 11.17 -6.34 7.33
CA TYR A 50 10.20 -6.12 6.26
C TYR A 50 9.91 -4.63 6.09
N VAL A 51 10.03 -4.11 4.88
CA VAL A 51 9.50 -2.79 4.53
C VAL A 51 8.50 -2.91 3.40
N PHE A 52 7.30 -2.36 3.59
CA PHE A 52 6.32 -2.25 2.52
C PHE A 52 6.71 -1.15 1.54
N ALA A 53 6.77 -1.48 0.26
CA ALA A 53 7.02 -0.59 -0.86
C ALA A 53 5.87 -0.69 -1.87
N ASP A 54 5.90 0.18 -2.88
CA ASP A 54 4.86 0.26 -3.92
C ASP A 54 3.43 0.32 -3.34
N LEU A 55 3.27 1.09 -2.25
CA LEU A 55 1.99 1.21 -1.58
C LEU A 55 1.07 2.03 -2.46
N GLN A 56 -0.04 1.42 -2.86
CA GLN A 56 -1.08 2.05 -3.66
C GLN A 56 -2.45 1.75 -3.10
N SER A 57 -3.38 2.69 -3.28
CA SER A 57 -4.75 2.50 -2.82
C SER A 57 -5.76 3.06 -3.80
N THR A 58 -7.01 2.62 -3.65
CA THR A 58 -8.15 3.25 -4.31
C THR A 58 -9.28 3.46 -3.31
N ALA A 59 -10.08 4.50 -3.56
CA ALA A 59 -11.24 4.79 -2.75
C ALA A 59 -12.37 3.77 -3.01
N VAL A 60 -12.83 3.11 -1.97
CA VAL A 60 -13.92 2.13 -2.00
C VAL A 60 -14.99 2.47 -0.98
N ASN A 61 -16.24 2.16 -1.30
CA ASN A 61 -17.34 2.31 -0.37
C ASN A 61 -17.49 1.04 0.48
N VAL A 62 -17.18 1.14 1.77
CA VAL A 62 -17.31 0.04 2.73
C VAL A 62 -18.36 0.42 3.76
N GLY A 63 -19.52 -0.23 3.70
CA GLY A 63 -20.61 0.00 4.66
C GLY A 63 -21.18 1.42 4.62
N GLY A 64 -21.20 2.07 3.45
CA GLY A 64 -21.68 3.44 3.28
C GLY A 64 -20.63 4.52 3.52
N GLN A 65 -19.39 4.15 3.85
CA GLN A 65 -18.29 5.09 4.08
C GLN A 65 -17.20 4.92 3.03
N LEU A 66 -16.74 6.04 2.47
CA LEU A 66 -15.59 6.06 1.56
C LEU A 66 -14.31 5.83 2.36
N ARG A 67 -13.54 4.82 1.98
CA ARG A 67 -12.27 4.43 2.62
C ARG A 67 -11.23 4.14 1.55
N ASP A 68 -9.97 4.35 1.88
CA ASP A 68 -8.86 3.95 1.02
C ASP A 68 -8.57 2.46 1.27
N MET A 69 -8.62 1.64 0.22
CA MET A 69 -8.24 0.22 0.25
C MET A 69 -6.88 0.06 -0.41
N LEU A 70 -5.91 -0.43 0.36
CA LEU A 70 -4.60 -0.84 -0.15
C LEU A 70 -4.73 -2.15 -0.93
N PHE A 71 -4.01 -2.27 -2.04
CA PHE A 71 -3.92 -3.48 -2.85
C PHE A 71 -2.55 -3.59 -3.50
N ASP A 72 -2.19 -4.81 -3.91
CA ASP A 72 -0.94 -5.14 -4.60
C ASP A 72 0.32 -4.50 -3.97
N PRO A 73 0.56 -4.68 -2.64
CA PRO A 73 1.74 -4.14 -2.00
C PRO A 73 2.97 -4.99 -2.34
N MET A 74 4.12 -4.33 -2.47
CA MET A 74 5.42 -4.98 -2.51
C MET A 74 6.06 -4.95 -1.13
N THR A 75 6.94 -5.92 -0.84
CA THR A 75 7.78 -5.91 0.35
C THR A 75 9.24 -6.10 -0.05
N HIS A 76 10.14 -5.30 0.52
CA HIS A 76 11.56 -5.64 0.53
C HIS A 76 11.89 -6.40 1.81
N THR A 77 12.80 -7.35 1.69
CA THR A 77 13.36 -8.10 2.81
C THR A 77 14.88 -8.01 2.79
N GLU A 78 15.53 -8.38 3.90
CA GLU A 78 17.00 -8.46 3.94
C GLU A 78 17.55 -9.51 2.96
N ASP A 79 16.76 -10.54 2.65
CA ASP A 79 17.15 -11.67 1.78
C ASP A 79 16.85 -11.41 0.28
N GLY A 80 16.28 -10.25 -0.06
CA GLY A 80 15.74 -9.94 -1.38
C GLY A 80 14.24 -10.16 -1.42
#